data_AF-A0A2C9WT23-F1
#
_entry.id   AF-A0A2C9WT23-F1
#
_cell.length_a   1.000
_cell.length_b   1.000
_cell.length_c   1.000
_cell.angle_alpha   90.00
_cell.angle_beta   90.00
_cell.angle_gamma   90.00
#
_symmetry.space_group_name_H-M   'P 1'
#
loop_
_entity.id
_entity.type
_entity.pdbx_description
1 polymer ?
#
loop_
_entity_poly.entity_id
_entity_poly.type
_entity_poly.pdbx_seq_one_letter_code
_entity_poly.pdbx_strand_id
1 'polypeptide(L)'
;MGIKKRVTLTVEVEMDIELDEEFSNLSPELIKDINSCGYSISSSDELYVAAAKLVLNGGQNSAWDVFGLVTPYWNKGRESIPDSSTFFDRIDLHVEDWEVV
;
A
#
# COMPACT_ATOMS: atom_id res chain seq x y z
N MET A 1 34.49 4.44 -1.12
CA MET A 1 33.75 4.43 -2.40
C MET A 1 33.00 3.12 -2.49
N GLY A 2 31.70 3.15 -2.80
CA GLY A 2 30.89 1.95 -2.99
C GLY A 2 30.83 1.52 -4.45
N ILE A 3 30.44 0.27 -4.70
CA ILE A 3 30.14 -0.25 -6.04
C ILE A 3 28.65 -0.04 -6.32
N LYS A 4 28.31 0.46 -7.51
CA LYS A 4 26.92 0.67 -7.96
C LYS A 4 26.64 -0.26 -9.14
N LYS A 5 25.53 -1.00 -9.08
CA LYS A 5 24.98 -1.79 -10.19
C LYS A 5 23.50 -1.51 -10.33
N ARG A 6 22.95 -1.63 -11.55
CA ARG A 6 21.51 -1.58 -11.77
C ARG A 6 20.95 -2.99 -11.69
N VAL A 7 19.84 -3.17 -10.98
CA VAL A 7 19.12 -4.44 -10.92
C VAL A 7 17.71 -4.21 -11.45
N THR A 8 17.27 -5.08 -12.37
CA THR A 8 15.90 -5.15 -12.86
C THR A 8 15.33 -6.49 -12.40
N LEU A 9 14.09 -6.51 -11.92
CA LEU A 9 13.44 -7.73 -11.45
C LEU A 9 11.92 -7.69 -11.66
N THR A 10 11.34 -8.86 -11.93
CA THR A 10 9.88 -9.09 -11.93
C THR A 10 9.51 -9.82 -10.65
N VAL A 11 8.48 -9.32 -9.96
CA VAL A 11 8.00 -9.88 -8.69
C VAL A 11 6.51 -10.17 -8.75
N GLU A 12 6.14 -11.37 -8.30
CA GLU A 12 4.79 -11.74 -7.91
C GLU A 12 4.68 -11.63 -6.39
N VAL A 13 3.60 -11.01 -5.91
CA VAL A 13 3.38 -10.77 -4.48
C VAL A 13 1.96 -11.12 -4.10
N GLU A 14 1.80 -11.86 -3.03
CA GLU A 14 0.52 -12.09 -2.36
C GLU A 14 0.52 -11.36 -1.01
N MET A 15 -0.54 -10.61 -0.73
CA MET A 15 -0.67 -9.83 0.50
C MET A 15 -2.12 -9.68 0.94
N ASP A 16 -2.33 -9.70 2.25
CA ASP A 16 -3.56 -9.25 2.87
C ASP A 16 -3.43 -7.79 3.24
N ILE A 17 -4.49 -7.02 3.00
CA ILE A 17 -4.58 -5.61 3.36
C ILE A 17 -5.90 -5.42 4.10
N GLU A 18 -5.86 -4.70 5.22
CA GLU A 18 -7.05 -4.18 5.88
C GLU A 18 -6.98 -2.65 5.90
N LEU A 19 -8.01 -2.04 5.34
CA LEU A 19 -8.24 -0.60 5.36
C LEU A 19 -9.23 -0.26 6.48
N ASP A 20 -9.27 1.01 6.86
CA ASP A 20 -10.30 1.53 7.77
C ASP A 20 -11.72 1.25 7.23
N GLU A 21 -12.67 1.03 8.13
CA GLU A 21 -14.07 0.75 7.80
C GLU A 21 -14.69 1.86 6.94
N GLU A 22 -14.23 3.11 7.05
CA GLU A 22 -14.68 4.22 6.19
C GLU A 22 -14.45 3.95 4.70
N PHE A 23 -13.45 3.13 4.36
CA PHE A 23 -13.13 2.74 2.99
C PHE A 23 -13.96 1.55 2.46
N SER A 24 -14.76 0.92 3.33
CA SER A 24 -15.67 -0.16 2.93
C SER A 24 -16.82 0.33 2.03
N ASN A 25 -17.16 1.63 2.10
CA ASN A 25 -18.20 2.23 1.29
C ASN A 25 -17.81 3.65 0.84
N LEU A 26 -17.05 3.72 -0.24
CA LEU A 26 -16.54 4.99 -0.76
C LEU A 26 -17.67 5.87 -1.29
N SER A 27 -17.97 6.96 -0.57
CA SER A 27 -18.85 7.99 -1.08
C SER A 27 -18.21 8.73 -2.26
N PRO A 28 -19.00 9.35 -3.16
CA PRO A 28 -18.44 10.16 -4.25
C PRO A 28 -17.55 11.32 -3.78
N GLU A 29 -17.83 11.86 -2.59
CA GLU A 29 -17.02 12.91 -1.97
C GLU A 29 -15.67 12.36 -1.51
N LEU A 30 -15.66 11.21 -0.83
CA LEU A 30 -14.44 10.56 -0.40
C LEU A 30 -13.55 10.14 -1.59
N ILE A 31 -14.14 9.63 -2.68
CA ILE A 31 -13.39 9.32 -3.92
C ILE A 31 -12.72 10.58 -4.47
N LYS A 32 -13.44 11.71 -4.49
CA LYS A 32 -12.91 12.98 -4.98
C LYS A 32 -11.74 13.46 -4.11
N ASP A 33 -11.86 13.34 -2.80
CA ASP A 33 -10.82 13.75 -1.86
C ASP A 33 -9.57 12.88 -1.98
N ILE A 34 -9.74 11.55 -2.05
CA ILE A 34 -8.65 10.61 -2.29
C ILE A 34 -7.95 10.91 -3.61
N ASN A 35 -8.70 11.15 -4.69
CA ASN A 35 -8.12 11.48 -5.98
C ASN A 35 -7.39 12.83 -5.98
N SER A 36 -7.82 13.78 -5.14
CA SER A 36 -7.12 15.06 -4.96
C SER A 36 -5.74 14.89 -4.32
N CYS A 37 -5.51 13.80 -3.59
CA CYS A 37 -4.21 13.40 -3.03
C CYS A 37 -3.30 12.68 -4.04
N GLY A 38 -3.68 12.63 -5.32
CA GLY A 38 -2.85 12.05 -6.40
C GLY A 38 -3.13 10.58 -6.72
N TYR A 39 -4.19 10.01 -6.13
CA TYR A 39 -4.70 8.70 -6.53
C TYR A 39 -5.65 8.82 -7.72
N SER A 40 -5.90 7.70 -8.40
CA SER A 40 -6.85 7.63 -9.51
C SER A 40 -7.72 6.39 -9.32
N ILE A 41 -8.66 6.50 -8.39
CA ILE A 41 -9.58 5.44 -8.01
C ILE A 41 -11.04 5.81 -8.28
N SER A 42 -11.87 4.79 -8.42
CA SER A 42 -13.31 4.85 -8.65
C SER A 42 -14.08 3.79 -7.85
N SER A 43 -13.38 2.87 -7.18
CA SER A 43 -13.95 1.79 -6.37
C SER A 43 -13.06 1.44 -5.18
N SER A 44 -13.60 0.67 -4.22
CA SER A 44 -12.84 0.17 -3.07
C SER A 44 -11.72 -0.78 -3.53
N ASP A 45 -11.97 -1.64 -4.52
CA ASP A 45 -10.94 -2.55 -5.08
C ASP A 45 -9.72 -1.79 -5.62
N GLU A 46 -9.95 -0.67 -6.31
CA GLU A 46 -8.85 0.17 -6.81
C GLU A 46 -8.07 0.85 -5.67
N LEU A 47 -8.72 1.13 -4.54
CA LEU A 47 -8.06 1.62 -3.34
C LEU A 47 -7.17 0.54 -2.69
N TYR A 48 -7.60 -0.72 -2.65
CA TYR A 48 -6.74 -1.84 -2.22
C TYR A 48 -5.51 -1.99 -3.11
N VAL A 49 -5.67 -1.86 -4.43
CA VAL A 49 -4.54 -1.86 -5.38
C VAL A 49 -3.59 -0.68 -5.13
N ALA A 50 -4.12 0.50 -4.82
CA ALA A 50 -3.31 1.66 -4.47
C ALA A 50 -2.52 1.46 -3.17
N ALA A 51 -3.16 0.90 -2.13
CA ALA A 51 -2.51 0.56 -0.86
C ALA A 51 -1.38 -0.45 -1.08
N ALA A 52 -1.62 -1.51 -1.86
CA ALA A 52 -0.59 -2.50 -2.21
C ALA A 52 0.62 -1.87 -2.90
N LYS A 53 0.39 -1.00 -3.90
CA LYS A 53 1.46 -0.28 -4.60
C LYS A 53 2.25 0.63 -3.67
N LEU A 54 1.57 1.32 -2.76
CA LEU A 54 2.19 2.17 -1.77
C LEU A 54 3.10 1.36 -0.83
N VAL A 55 2.63 0.20 -0.35
CA VAL A 55 3.45 -0.73 0.44
C VAL A 55 4.70 -1.18 -0.34
N LEU A 56 4.52 -1.62 -1.58
CA LEU A 56 5.62 -2.16 -2.40
C LEU A 56 6.66 -1.11 -2.79
N ASN A 57 6.24 0.13 -3.03
CA ASN A 57 7.12 1.22 -3.46
C ASN A 57 7.72 2.01 -2.28
N GLY A 58 7.51 1.58 -1.03
CA GLY A 58 7.90 2.35 0.15
C GLY A 58 7.27 3.74 0.18
N GLY A 59 6.05 3.84 -0.37
CA GLY A 59 5.21 5.01 -0.56
C GLY A 59 5.88 6.19 -1.26
N GLN A 60 6.80 5.87 -2.17
CA GLN A 60 7.21 6.80 -3.18
C GLN A 60 6.02 7.16 -4.11
N ASN A 61 5.88 8.44 -4.44
CA ASN A 61 4.84 8.98 -5.33
C ASN A 61 3.41 8.71 -4.84
N SER A 62 3.19 8.64 -3.53
CA SER A 62 1.85 8.43 -2.96
C SER A 62 1.72 9.16 -1.62
N ALA A 63 0.51 9.61 -1.30
CA ALA A 63 0.21 10.31 -0.07
C ALA A 63 -0.20 9.29 1.01
N TRP A 64 0.71 9.01 1.96
CA TRP A 64 0.50 8.01 3.02
C TRP A 64 -0.65 8.36 3.96
N ASP A 65 -0.92 9.65 4.13
CA ASP A 65 -1.93 10.18 5.04
C ASP A 65 -3.36 9.71 4.71
N VAL A 66 -3.65 9.46 3.43
CA VAL A 66 -4.92 8.85 2.99
C VAL A 66 -5.18 7.51 3.66
N PHE A 67 -4.14 6.74 3.98
CA PHE A 67 -4.26 5.42 4.60
C PHE A 67 -3.96 5.44 6.11
N GLY A 68 -3.81 6.62 6.70
CA GLY A 68 -3.40 6.78 8.08
C GLY A 68 -2.02 6.17 8.34
N LEU A 69 -1.87 5.50 9.48
CA LEU A 69 -0.65 4.78 9.83
C LEU A 69 -0.66 3.40 9.17
N VAL A 70 0.25 3.14 8.24
CA VAL A 70 0.37 1.84 7.57
C VAL A 70 1.36 0.94 8.32
N THR A 71 0.91 -0.25 8.73
CA THR A 71 1.66 -1.16 9.60
C THR A 71 1.88 -2.53 8.93
N PRO A 72 3.13 -3.04 8.87
CA PRO A 72 3.50 -4.28 8.16
C PRO A 72 3.17 -5.58 8.88
N TYR A 73 2.37 -5.51 9.95
CA TYR A 73 1.98 -6.66 10.76
C TYR A 73 0.63 -6.41 11.40
N TRP A 74 -0.25 -7.40 11.35
CA TRP A 74 -1.54 -7.32 12.03
C TRP A 74 -1.38 -7.15 13.55
N ASN A 75 -1.70 -5.96 14.04
CA ASN A 75 -1.60 -5.62 15.48
C ASN A 75 -2.79 -4.79 15.98
N LYS A 76 -3.92 -4.85 15.27
CA LYS A 76 -5.13 -4.10 15.61
C LYS A 76 -5.57 -4.35 17.06
N GLY A 77 -5.89 -3.28 17.79
CA GLY A 77 -6.26 -3.33 19.21
C GLY A 77 -5.11 -3.24 20.22
N ARG A 78 -3.86 -3.02 19.79
CA ARG A 78 -2.75 -2.65 20.70
C ARG A 78 -2.93 -1.21 21.19
N GLU A 79 -2.64 -0.95 22.48
CA GLU A 79 -2.78 0.35 23.17
C GLU A 79 -1.97 1.54 22.58
N SER A 80 -1.28 1.36 21.45
CA SER A 80 -0.44 2.40 20.81
C SER A 80 -0.67 2.55 19.31
N ILE A 81 -1.62 1.82 18.74
CA ILE A 81 -1.93 1.88 17.31
C ILE A 81 -3.27 2.60 17.15
N PRO A 82 -3.32 3.72 16.38
CA PRO A 82 -4.59 4.40 16.08
C PRO A 82 -5.59 3.44 15.44
N ASP A 83 -6.88 3.61 15.74
CA ASP A 83 -7.94 2.78 15.13
C ASP A 83 -7.96 2.92 13.61
N SER A 84 -7.64 4.11 13.08
CA SER A 84 -7.56 4.42 11.65
C SER A 84 -6.24 3.98 10.99
N SER A 85 -5.61 2.95 11.53
CA SER A 85 -4.38 2.39 10.95
C SER A 85 -4.73 1.39 9.86
N THR A 86 -3.98 1.44 8.76
CA THR A 86 -4.01 0.41 7.73
C THR A 86 -3.03 -0.70 8.10
N PHE A 87 -3.46 -1.95 7.95
CA PHE A 87 -2.62 -3.11 8.23
C PHE A 87 -2.38 -3.90 6.95
N PHE A 88 -1.20 -4.49 6.84
CA PHE A 88 -0.93 -5.45 5.79
C PHE A 88 -0.02 -6.58 6.29
N ASP A 89 -0.19 -7.76 5.72
CA ASP A 89 0.73 -8.88 5.88
C ASP A 89 1.12 -9.38 4.48
N ARG A 90 2.43 -9.44 4.21
CA ARG A 90 2.93 -10.05 2.96
C ARG A 90 3.01 -11.56 3.15
N ILE A 91 2.18 -12.28 2.42
CA ILE A 91 2.03 -13.74 2.52
C ILE A 91 3.14 -14.43 1.74
N ASP A 92 3.34 -14.03 0.49
CA ASP A 92 4.35 -14.60 -0.38
C ASP A 92 5.03 -13.53 -1.27
N LEU A 93 6.26 -13.81 -1.71
CA LEU A 93 7.04 -13.00 -2.62
C LEU A 93 7.90 -13.90 -3.50
N HIS A 94 7.55 -13.97 -4.78
CA HIS A 94 8.31 -14.70 -5.78
C HIS A 94 9.01 -13.73 -6.74
N VAL A 95 10.27 -14.03 -7.07
CA VAL A 95 11.02 -13.31 -8.10
C VAL A 95 11.12 -14.22 -9.32
N GLU A 96 10.43 -13.85 -10.40
CA GLU A 96 10.40 -14.65 -11.63
C GLU A 96 11.70 -14.51 -12.42
N ASP A 97 12.08 -13.28 -12.75
CA ASP A 97 13.24 -12.95 -13.58
C ASP A 97 14.01 -11.76 -13.01
N TRP A 98 15.33 -11.75 -13.19
CA TRP A 98 16.17 -10.61 -12.82
C TRP A 98 17.44 -10.46 -13.68
N GLU A 99 17.93 -9.23 -13.80
CA GLU A 99 19.17 -8.87 -14.49
C GLU A 99 19.98 -7.87 -13.67
N VAL A 100 21.32 -8.01 -13.68
CA VAL A 100 22.25 -7.05 -13.06
C VAL A 100 23.19 -6.48 -14.12
N VAL A 101 23.14 -5.15 -14.31
CA VAL A 101 23.95 -4.40 -15.29
C VAL A 101 25.00 -3.53 -14.58
#